data_AF-A0A6G1FRI2-F1
#
_entry.id   AF-A0A6G1FRI2-F1
#
_cell.length_a   1.000
_cell.length_b   1.000
_cell.length_c   1.000
_cell.angle_alpha   90.00
_cell.angle_beta   90.00
_cell.angle_gamma   90.00
#
_symmetry.space_group_name_H-M   'P 1'
#
loop_
_entity.id
_entity.type
_entity.pdbx_description
1 polymer ?
#
loop_
_entity_poly.entity_id
_entity_poly.type
_entity_poly.pdbx_seq_one_letter_code
_entity_poly.pdbx_strand_id
1 'polypeptide(L)'
;MRRASAESITTKIIPDKNRSTDEQDRLKRFELSISNFSELPELIHEATVAMGLLDEDGANKQAFARDVLSIEISGPGYPQLTLVDLPGLIHSGNKSQSETDVQLIHDLVDEYIANPRTIILAVISAENDYAGQIILKKARLVDPKGSHTLGIITKPGFLRAGSDNERAWLDLAANKDIYFGLGRHMVKNRADREVMTLRERNEVEMNFFSKGAYKDLPRDQLGIDSLYIRLSNLLVRHLERELPSLKRELDQMLADVQQKLKEAGVKRTTPGEQRQFLTAVGAEASEILKCGVQGQYEHPFFPTIATDKPVDAQDNHTRLRALVQFLNHDFARRMHEYGHKYAVEPKDRKDADKKDEQKSDYLGLNPKVMDWEEGTRWVLNILRELQPLDHQPTILGDIDAMGRIAMAHVENVAKACAQFTHGTISTTVPEDVASKIWSLKVDPRLRKQSHSAKDELRRVLKDNRGHLISYNP
;
A
#
# COMPACT_ATOMS: atom_id res chain seq x y z
N MET A 1 22.17 1.29 32.31
CA MET A 1 22.65 0.28 31.34
C MET A 1 22.53 -1.08 32.01
N ARG A 2 21.74 -1.99 31.42
CA ARG A 2 21.40 -3.30 32.02
C ARG A 2 22.64 -4.18 32.03
N ARG A 3 23.21 -4.46 33.19
CA ARG A 3 24.21 -5.52 33.41
C ARG A 3 23.50 -6.65 34.12
N ALA A 4 23.63 -7.87 33.62
CA ALA A 4 23.11 -9.04 34.33
C ALA A 4 23.94 -9.27 35.60
N SER A 5 23.29 -9.66 36.69
CA SER A 5 23.94 -9.93 37.98
C SER A 5 24.68 -11.26 38.01
N ALA A 6 24.28 -12.21 37.16
CA ALA A 6 24.87 -13.53 37.02
C ALA A 6 25.39 -13.74 35.60
N GLU A 7 26.41 -14.59 35.46
CA GLU A 7 26.88 -15.04 34.16
C GLU A 7 25.92 -16.09 33.61
N SER A 8 25.40 -15.87 32.41
CA SER A 8 24.52 -16.81 31.72
C SER A 8 24.75 -16.76 30.22
N ILE A 9 24.70 -17.91 29.56
CA ILE A 9 24.80 -18.01 28.10
C ILE A 9 23.50 -18.65 27.62
N THR A 10 22.71 -17.91 26.86
CA THR A 10 21.45 -18.39 26.29
C THR A 10 21.56 -18.45 24.79
N THR A 11 21.10 -19.55 24.19
CA THR A 11 21.15 -19.75 22.75
C THR A 11 19.76 -19.94 22.17
N LYS A 12 19.51 -19.27 21.04
CA LYS A 12 18.22 -19.26 20.33
C LYS A 12 18.46 -19.42 18.83
N ILE A 13 17.50 -20.01 18.13
CA ILE A 13 17.51 -20.07 16.67
C ILE A 13 16.50 -19.07 16.12
N ILE A 14 16.96 -18.18 15.25
CA ILE A 14 16.10 -17.27 14.47
C ILE A 14 15.92 -17.90 13.09
N PRO A 15 14.74 -18.43 12.76
CA PRO A 15 14.53 -19.14 11.51
C PRO A 15 14.46 -18.20 10.31
N ASP A 16 14.85 -18.70 9.15
CA ASP A 16 14.70 -17.97 7.89
C ASP A 16 13.23 -17.70 7.55
N LYS A 17 12.97 -16.55 6.92
CA LYS A 17 11.62 -16.11 6.53
C LYS A 17 11.01 -17.01 5.45
N ASN A 18 11.84 -17.72 4.69
CA ASN A 18 11.39 -18.60 3.61
C ASN A 18 11.01 -20.02 4.09
N ARG A 19 11.30 -20.38 5.35
CA ARG A 19 10.85 -21.67 5.92
C ARG A 19 9.34 -21.67 6.15
N SER A 20 8.74 -22.86 6.18
CA SER A 20 7.31 -23.03 6.50
C SER A 20 6.99 -22.53 7.92
N THR A 21 5.75 -22.11 8.17
CA THR A 21 5.32 -21.61 9.48
C THR A 21 5.57 -22.61 10.60
N ASP A 22 5.31 -23.89 10.33
CA ASP A 22 5.47 -24.97 11.32
C ASP A 22 6.95 -25.19 11.67
N GLU A 23 7.85 -25.12 10.68
CA GLU A 23 9.28 -25.21 10.92
C GLU A 23 9.83 -23.98 11.65
N GLN A 24 9.35 -22.78 11.30
CA GLN A 24 9.73 -21.55 12.01
C GLN A 24 9.35 -21.65 13.50
N ASP A 25 8.14 -22.15 13.80
CA ASP A 25 7.68 -22.30 15.18
C ASP A 25 8.45 -23.39 15.93
N ARG A 26 8.84 -24.49 15.24
CA ARG A 26 9.72 -25.52 15.82
C ARG A 26 11.08 -24.94 16.21
N LEU A 27 11.71 -24.18 15.31
CA LEU A 27 13.03 -23.59 15.54
C LEU A 27 13.01 -22.48 16.61
N LYS A 28 11.95 -21.65 16.65
CA LYS A 28 11.78 -20.62 17.69
C LYS A 28 11.62 -21.20 19.11
N ARG A 29 11.19 -22.45 19.24
CA ARG A 29 11.11 -23.15 20.54
C ARG A 29 12.47 -23.64 21.05
N PHE A 30 13.49 -23.62 20.20
CA PHE A 30 14.85 -23.97 20.62
C PHE A 30 15.42 -22.83 21.49
N GLU A 31 15.46 -23.06 22.80
CA GLU A 31 16.08 -22.18 23.77
C GLU A 31 16.83 -23.05 24.80
N LEU A 32 18.16 -22.92 24.81
CA LEU A 32 19.04 -23.62 25.74
C LEU A 32 19.87 -22.59 26.50
N SER A 33 20.07 -22.83 27.80
CA SER A 33 20.90 -21.97 28.64
C SER A 33 21.98 -22.79 29.33
N ILE A 34 23.23 -22.35 29.21
CA ILE A 34 24.41 -22.97 29.82
C ILE A 34 25.10 -21.98 30.77
N SER A 35 25.81 -22.53 31.73
CA SER A 35 26.56 -21.74 32.74
C SER A 35 28.06 -21.71 32.46
N ASN A 36 28.57 -22.64 31.65
CA ASN A 36 30.00 -22.81 31.40
C ASN A 36 30.31 -22.77 29.89
N PHE A 37 31.34 -22.01 29.50
CA PHE A 37 31.80 -21.94 28.11
C PHE A 37 32.29 -23.28 27.55
N SER A 38 32.70 -24.22 28.41
CA SER A 38 33.12 -25.56 27.98
C SER A 38 31.98 -26.38 27.35
N GLU A 39 30.73 -26.06 27.65
CA GLU A 39 29.53 -26.75 27.12
C GLU A 39 29.07 -26.16 25.77
N LEU A 40 29.68 -25.05 25.34
CA LEU A 40 29.31 -24.37 24.10
C LEU A 40 29.45 -25.25 22.84
N PRO A 41 30.50 -26.09 22.68
CA PRO A 41 30.62 -26.96 21.50
C PRO A 41 29.48 -27.98 21.39
N GLU A 42 29.02 -28.54 22.51
CA GLU A 42 27.90 -29.48 22.55
C GLU A 42 26.59 -28.77 22.19
N LEU A 43 26.39 -27.56 22.72
CA LEU A 43 25.22 -26.75 22.38
C LEU A 43 25.17 -26.39 20.89
N ILE A 44 26.32 -26.01 20.30
CA ILE A 44 26.41 -25.72 18.86
C ILE A 44 26.05 -26.97 18.06
N HIS A 45 26.48 -28.16 18.51
CA HIS A 45 26.12 -29.41 17.87
C HIS A 45 24.61 -29.67 17.91
N GLU A 46 23.96 -29.52 19.07
CA GLU A 46 22.50 -29.67 19.19
C GLU A 46 21.74 -28.67 18.32
N ALA A 47 22.19 -27.42 18.27
CA ALA A 47 21.60 -26.40 17.40
C ALA A 47 21.77 -26.75 15.91
N THR A 48 22.92 -27.32 15.53
CA THR A 48 23.22 -27.75 14.16
C THR A 48 22.28 -28.89 13.72
N VAL A 49 22.00 -29.83 14.61
CA VAL A 49 21.00 -30.90 14.40
C VAL A 49 19.59 -30.29 14.30
N ALA A 50 19.22 -29.38 15.21
CA ALA A 50 17.90 -28.73 15.20
C ALA A 50 17.63 -27.95 13.90
N MET A 51 18.66 -27.27 13.36
CA MET A 51 18.61 -26.56 12.08
C MET A 51 18.54 -27.49 10.86
N GLY A 52 18.77 -28.79 11.04
CA GLY A 52 18.70 -29.81 9.98
C GLY A 52 19.94 -29.87 9.09
N LEU A 53 21.08 -29.34 9.58
CA LEU A 53 22.36 -29.41 8.88
C LEU A 53 23.02 -30.80 9.03
N LEU A 54 22.74 -31.46 10.16
CA LEU A 54 23.16 -32.83 10.46
C LEU A 54 21.93 -33.73 10.62
N ASP A 55 22.02 -34.96 10.11
CA ASP A 55 21.09 -36.04 10.45
C ASP A 55 21.33 -36.54 11.89
N GLU A 56 20.36 -37.27 12.47
CA GLU A 56 20.44 -37.82 13.84
C GLU A 56 21.63 -38.79 14.02
N ASP A 57 22.12 -39.39 12.93
CA ASP A 57 23.31 -40.25 12.90
C ASP A 57 24.62 -39.47 12.67
N GLY A 58 24.57 -38.14 12.60
CA GLY A 58 25.73 -37.26 12.39
C GLY A 58 26.19 -37.12 10.93
N ALA A 59 25.40 -37.59 9.96
CA ALA A 59 25.69 -37.41 8.54
C ALA A 59 25.29 -35.99 8.06
N ASN A 60 26.12 -35.36 7.22
CA ASN A 60 25.82 -34.04 6.67
C ASN A 60 24.66 -34.13 5.66
N LYS A 61 23.54 -33.49 5.98
CA LYS A 61 22.37 -33.38 5.10
C LYS A 61 22.43 -32.15 4.21
N GLN A 62 22.89 -31.03 4.77
CA GLN A 62 23.06 -29.76 4.07
C GLN A 62 24.26 -29.00 4.64
N ALA A 63 25.06 -28.34 3.80
CA ALA A 63 26.28 -27.67 4.23
C ALA A 63 26.02 -26.31 4.91
N PHE A 64 24.98 -25.58 4.49
CA PHE A 64 24.66 -24.24 5.00
C PHE A 64 23.15 -24.01 5.08
N ALA A 65 22.73 -23.21 6.06
CA ALA A 65 21.36 -22.73 6.22
C ALA A 65 21.37 -21.21 6.41
N ARG A 66 20.23 -20.57 6.12
CA ARG A 66 20.02 -19.12 6.36
C ARG A 66 19.57 -18.82 7.78
N ASP A 67 19.30 -19.84 8.58
CA ASP A 67 18.91 -19.67 9.98
C ASP A 67 20.07 -19.08 10.79
N VAL A 68 19.75 -18.20 11.74
CA VAL A 68 20.74 -17.50 12.56
C VAL A 68 20.77 -18.12 13.95
N LEU A 69 21.95 -18.60 14.36
CA LEU A 69 22.21 -19.01 15.73
C LEU A 69 22.56 -17.77 16.58
N SER A 70 21.64 -17.39 17.47
CA SER A 70 21.84 -16.26 18.38
C SER A 70 22.35 -16.74 19.73
N ILE A 71 23.59 -16.39 20.06
CA ILE A 71 24.23 -16.70 21.35
C ILE A 71 24.29 -15.41 22.17
N GLU A 72 23.52 -15.34 23.25
CA GLU A 72 23.48 -14.22 24.18
C GLU A 72 24.33 -14.53 25.41
N ILE A 73 25.45 -13.84 25.56
CA ILE A 73 26.35 -13.96 26.72
C ILE A 73 26.09 -12.76 27.62
N SER A 74 25.62 -13.01 28.83
CA SER A 74 25.28 -12.01 29.83
C SER A 74 26.17 -12.11 31.05
N GLY A 75 26.53 -10.97 31.65
CA GLY A 75 27.33 -10.92 32.87
C GLY A 75 27.78 -9.49 33.22
N PRO A 76 28.28 -9.26 34.45
CA PRO A 76 28.59 -7.91 34.95
C PRO A 76 29.82 -7.27 34.31
N GLY A 77 30.72 -8.08 33.74
CA GLY A 77 31.97 -7.66 33.10
C GLY A 77 31.94 -7.53 31.58
N TYR A 78 30.86 -7.96 30.92
CA TYR A 78 30.78 -7.96 29.45
C TYR A 78 30.30 -6.61 28.90
N PRO A 79 30.85 -6.16 27.76
CA PRO A 79 30.37 -4.96 27.09
C PRO A 79 29.07 -5.29 26.35
N GLN A 80 28.27 -4.27 26.05
CA GLN A 80 27.17 -4.43 25.12
C GLN A 80 27.72 -4.42 23.69
N LEU A 81 27.99 -5.60 23.15
CA LEU A 81 28.49 -5.81 21.80
C LEU A 81 27.70 -6.93 21.13
N THR A 82 27.22 -6.69 19.92
CA THR A 82 26.61 -7.70 19.05
C THR A 82 27.53 -7.92 17.87
N LEU A 83 27.93 -9.17 17.66
CA LEU A 83 28.75 -9.59 16.54
C LEU A 83 27.94 -10.61 15.73
N VAL A 84 27.99 -10.47 14.42
CA VAL A 84 27.43 -11.45 13.49
C VAL A 84 28.62 -12.13 12.82
N ASP A 85 28.76 -13.43 13.04
CA ASP A 85 29.73 -14.24 12.33
C ASP A 85 29.10 -14.75 11.03
N LEU A 86 29.82 -14.56 9.93
CA LEU A 86 29.35 -14.92 8.59
C LEU A 86 30.22 -16.05 8.04
N PRO A 87 29.65 -16.99 7.26
CA PRO A 87 30.43 -18.06 6.66
C PRO A 87 31.61 -17.51 5.83
N GLY A 88 32.74 -18.21 5.90
CA GLY A 88 33.94 -17.83 5.16
C GLY A 88 33.71 -17.85 3.64
N LEU A 89 34.18 -16.80 2.95
CA LEU A 89 34.08 -16.69 1.49
C LEU A 89 34.99 -17.71 0.81
N ILE A 90 34.41 -18.64 0.04
CA ILE A 90 35.11 -19.68 -0.71
C ILE A 90 35.02 -19.43 -2.22
N HIS A 91 36.04 -19.82 -2.97
CA HIS A 91 36.13 -19.57 -4.42
C HIS A 91 35.56 -20.71 -5.28
N SER A 92 35.42 -21.92 -4.73
CA SER A 92 34.99 -23.11 -5.46
C SER A 92 34.41 -24.14 -4.50
N GLY A 93 33.36 -24.85 -4.93
CA GLY A 93 32.79 -25.96 -4.17
C GLY A 93 33.78 -27.10 -3.99
N ASN A 94 33.89 -27.63 -2.77
CA ASN A 94 34.62 -28.87 -2.48
C ASN A 94 33.66 -30.07 -2.56
N LYS A 95 34.15 -31.32 -2.37
CA LYS A 95 33.32 -32.54 -2.41
C LYS A 95 32.08 -32.54 -1.48
N SER A 96 32.05 -31.64 -0.49
CA SER A 96 30.97 -31.47 0.48
C SER A 96 30.10 -30.23 0.25
N GLN A 97 30.38 -29.41 -0.76
CA GLN A 97 29.73 -28.11 -0.99
C GLN A 97 29.38 -27.95 -2.48
N SER A 98 28.11 -27.70 -2.76
CA SER A 98 27.60 -27.46 -4.11
C SER A 98 27.87 -26.03 -4.59
N GLU A 99 27.78 -25.77 -5.90
CA GLU A 99 27.84 -24.39 -6.42
C GLU A 99 26.70 -23.52 -5.86
N THR A 100 25.54 -24.12 -5.59
CA THR A 100 24.41 -23.46 -4.92
C THR A 100 24.74 -23.03 -3.49
N ASP A 101 25.57 -23.79 -2.77
CA ASP A 101 26.03 -23.42 -1.42
C ASP A 101 26.99 -22.23 -1.46
N VAL A 102 27.89 -22.18 -2.45
CA VAL A 102 28.81 -21.06 -2.66
C VAL A 102 28.02 -19.77 -2.94
N GLN A 103 27.01 -19.86 -3.82
CA GLN A 103 26.13 -18.73 -4.12
C GLN A 103 25.37 -18.27 -2.87
N LEU A 104 24.84 -19.21 -2.08
CA LEU A 104 24.11 -18.90 -0.85
C LEU A 104 24.97 -18.13 0.16
N ILE A 105 26.23 -18.53 0.35
CA ILE A 105 27.18 -17.83 1.23
C ILE A 105 27.41 -16.41 0.72
N HIS A 106 27.64 -16.25 -0.58
CA HIS A 106 27.86 -14.93 -1.17
C HIS A 106 26.65 -14.02 -0.99
N ASP A 107 25.45 -14.52 -1.29
CA ASP A 107 24.21 -13.77 -1.15
C ASP A 107 23.94 -13.39 0.32
N LEU A 108 24.21 -14.31 1.26
CA LEU A 108 24.09 -14.05 2.69
C LEU A 108 25.05 -12.94 3.12
N VAL A 109 26.34 -13.07 2.77
CA VAL A 109 27.34 -12.05 3.12
C VAL A 109 26.97 -10.70 2.53
N ASP A 110 26.57 -10.67 1.26
CA ASP A 110 26.20 -9.43 0.56
C ASP A 110 24.98 -8.75 1.19
N GLU A 111 23.98 -9.52 1.65
CA GLU A 111 22.83 -8.98 2.38
C GLU A 111 23.24 -8.27 3.68
N TYR A 112 24.12 -8.89 4.48
CA TYR A 112 24.57 -8.32 5.75
C TYR A 112 25.44 -7.07 5.58
N ILE A 113 26.37 -7.07 4.61
CA ILE A 113 27.28 -5.94 4.39
C ILE A 113 26.66 -4.80 3.58
N ALA A 114 25.56 -5.05 2.86
CA ALA A 114 24.84 -4.01 2.11
C ALA A 114 24.13 -3.01 3.02
N ASN A 115 23.85 -3.36 4.27
CA ASN A 115 23.21 -2.45 5.21
C ASN A 115 24.19 -1.36 5.68
N PRO A 116 23.92 -0.07 5.39
CA PRO A 116 24.81 1.03 5.78
C PRO A 116 24.92 1.23 7.30
N ARG A 117 24.00 0.65 8.08
CA ARG A 117 23.98 0.67 9.56
C ARG A 117 24.77 -0.50 10.18
N THR A 118 25.48 -1.28 9.37
CA THR A 118 26.34 -2.36 9.85
C THR A 118 27.80 -1.90 9.79
N ILE A 119 28.56 -2.11 10.87
CA ILE A 119 30.02 -1.93 10.82
C ILE A 119 30.63 -3.20 10.24
N ILE A 120 31.37 -3.07 9.14
CA ILE A 120 32.02 -4.19 8.47
C ILE A 120 33.40 -4.42 9.12
N LEU A 121 33.61 -5.61 9.68
CA LEU A 121 34.92 -6.07 10.15
C LEU A 121 35.59 -6.90 9.04
N ALA A 122 36.41 -6.27 8.21
CA ALA A 122 37.11 -6.94 7.13
C ALA A 122 38.34 -7.67 7.68
N VAL A 123 38.19 -8.96 8.00
CA VAL A 123 39.28 -9.81 8.52
C VAL A 123 40.17 -10.28 7.37
N ILE A 124 41.46 -9.95 7.46
CA ILE A 124 42.47 -10.19 6.43
C ILE A 124 43.60 -11.01 7.06
N SER A 125 44.03 -12.08 6.40
CA SER A 125 45.14 -12.91 6.87
C SER A 125 46.47 -12.43 6.29
N ALA A 126 47.48 -12.20 7.12
CA ALA A 126 48.84 -11.85 6.67
C ALA A 126 49.64 -13.06 6.11
N GLU A 127 49.08 -14.26 6.17
CA GLU A 127 49.65 -15.48 5.57
C GLU A 127 49.55 -15.47 4.03
N ASN A 128 48.49 -14.86 3.50
CA ASN A 128 48.19 -14.80 2.07
C ASN A 128 48.29 -13.37 1.57
N ASP A 129 48.60 -13.15 0.30
CA ASP A 129 48.59 -11.80 -0.29
C ASP A 129 47.23 -11.09 -0.06
N TYR A 130 47.27 -9.84 0.41
CA TYR A 130 46.05 -9.10 0.69
C TYR A 130 45.29 -8.74 -0.60
N ALA A 131 45.98 -8.54 -1.73
CA ALA A 131 45.33 -8.19 -2.99
C ALA A 131 44.35 -9.29 -3.48
N GLY A 132 44.60 -10.56 -3.11
CA GLY A 132 43.76 -11.70 -3.46
C GLY A 132 42.57 -11.95 -2.54
N GLN A 133 42.39 -11.21 -1.44
CA GLN A 133 41.36 -11.50 -0.44
C GLN A 133 40.01 -10.87 -0.80
N ILE A 134 39.01 -11.72 -1.11
CA ILE A 134 37.68 -11.31 -1.62
C ILE A 134 37.02 -10.24 -0.74
N ILE A 135 37.16 -10.35 0.59
CA ILE A 135 36.51 -9.44 1.54
C ILE A 135 36.87 -7.98 1.29
N LEU A 136 38.10 -7.69 0.87
CA LEU A 136 38.54 -6.32 0.55
C LEU A 136 37.83 -5.77 -0.69
N LYS A 137 37.60 -6.63 -1.69
CA LYS A 137 36.87 -6.27 -2.90
C LYS A 137 35.39 -6.03 -2.59
N LYS A 138 34.76 -6.92 -1.80
CA LYS A 138 33.36 -6.77 -1.39
C LYS A 138 33.14 -5.54 -0.51
N ALA A 139 33.97 -5.33 0.51
CA ALA A 139 33.87 -4.16 1.38
C ALA A 139 34.01 -2.85 0.60
N ARG A 140 34.91 -2.77 -0.38
CA ARG A 140 35.04 -1.58 -1.25
C ARG A 140 33.87 -1.37 -2.20
N LEU A 141 33.19 -2.44 -2.60
CA LEU A 141 32.01 -2.35 -3.46
C LEU A 141 30.84 -1.71 -2.71
N VAL A 142 30.62 -2.11 -1.45
CA VAL A 142 29.50 -1.64 -0.62
C VAL A 142 29.82 -0.36 0.16
N ASP A 143 31.08 -0.16 0.54
CA ASP A 143 31.58 1.03 1.26
C ASP A 143 32.84 1.61 0.57
N PRO A 144 32.70 2.26 -0.60
CA PRO A 144 33.84 2.81 -1.35
C PRO A 144 34.68 3.83 -0.57
N LYS A 145 34.07 4.52 0.41
CA LYS A 145 34.74 5.51 1.26
C LYS A 145 35.37 4.89 2.52
N GLY A 146 35.08 3.62 2.82
CA GLY A 146 35.51 2.97 4.05
C GLY A 146 34.90 3.59 5.32
N SER A 147 33.75 4.26 5.21
CA SER A 147 33.13 5.04 6.29
C SER A 147 32.58 4.21 7.46
N HIS A 148 32.35 2.92 7.23
CA HIS A 148 31.87 1.96 8.22
C HIS A 148 32.62 0.61 8.14
N THR A 149 33.77 0.58 7.47
CA THR A 149 34.64 -0.60 7.35
C THR A 149 35.89 -0.44 8.22
N LEU A 150 36.14 -1.41 9.10
CA LEU A 150 37.38 -1.56 9.87
C LEU A 150 38.15 -2.79 9.37
N GLY A 151 39.40 -2.60 8.93
CA GLY A 151 40.25 -3.72 8.53
C GLY A 151 40.94 -4.38 9.73
N ILE A 152 40.81 -5.69 9.87
CA ILE A 152 41.46 -6.48 10.92
C ILE A 152 42.53 -7.37 10.27
N ILE A 153 43.80 -7.12 10.54
CA ILE A 153 44.92 -7.93 10.06
C ILE A 153 45.22 -9.01 11.11
N THR A 154 45.19 -10.26 10.67
CA THR A 154 45.42 -11.45 11.51
C THR A 154 46.65 -12.22 11.03
N LYS A 155 47.13 -13.15 11.84
CA LYS A 155 48.28 -14.01 11.52
C LYS A 155 49.58 -13.25 11.13
N PRO A 156 49.94 -12.11 11.77
CA PRO A 156 51.16 -11.36 11.42
C PRO A 156 52.46 -12.15 11.67
N GLY A 157 52.40 -13.25 12.43
CA GLY A 157 53.56 -14.12 12.68
C GLY A 157 54.11 -14.87 11.46
N PHE A 158 53.38 -14.90 10.35
CA PHE A 158 53.87 -15.48 9.08
C PHE A 158 54.77 -14.53 8.31
N LEU A 159 54.81 -13.25 8.69
CA LEU A 159 55.65 -12.25 8.04
C LEU A 159 57.10 -12.41 8.48
N ARG A 160 58.01 -12.50 7.51
CA ARG A 160 59.44 -12.58 7.78
C ARG A 160 59.97 -11.19 8.14
N ALA A 161 60.55 -11.06 9.33
CA ALA A 161 61.13 -9.81 9.81
C ALA A 161 62.15 -9.23 8.81
N GLY A 162 62.00 -7.94 8.49
CA GLY A 162 62.85 -7.19 7.57
C GLY A 162 62.61 -7.46 6.08
N SER A 163 61.61 -8.27 5.72
CA SER A 163 61.25 -8.52 4.32
C SER A 163 60.43 -7.37 3.73
N ASP A 164 60.46 -7.23 2.40
CA ASP A 164 59.61 -6.27 1.69
C ASP A 164 58.13 -6.57 1.85
N ASN A 165 57.77 -7.85 2.02
CA ASN A 165 56.40 -8.26 2.34
C ASN A 165 55.97 -7.69 3.71
N GLU A 166 56.80 -7.81 4.75
CA GLU A 166 56.49 -7.20 6.05
C GLU A 166 56.28 -5.68 5.93
N ARG A 167 57.12 -4.98 5.16
CA ARG A 167 56.94 -3.54 4.91
C ARG A 167 55.61 -3.22 4.23
N ALA A 168 55.23 -3.99 3.21
CA ALA A 168 53.94 -3.82 2.54
C ALA A 168 52.76 -4.01 3.50
N TRP A 169 52.82 -5.01 4.38
CA TRP A 169 51.81 -5.22 5.42
C TRP A 169 51.79 -4.14 6.49
N LEU A 170 52.93 -3.53 6.82
CA LEU A 170 53.02 -2.39 7.73
C LEU A 170 52.44 -1.12 7.09
N ASP A 171 52.71 -0.88 5.80
CA ASP A 171 52.09 0.22 5.05
C ASP A 171 50.59 0.02 4.89
N LEU A 172 50.15 -1.23 4.72
CA LEU A 172 48.75 -1.59 4.84
C LEU A 172 48.26 -1.26 6.25
N ALA A 173 48.86 -1.75 7.34
CA ALA A 173 48.41 -1.45 8.70
C ALA A 173 48.34 0.06 9.00
N ALA A 174 49.28 0.86 8.47
CA ALA A 174 49.33 2.32 8.58
C ALA A 174 48.32 3.06 7.67
N ASN A 175 47.43 2.33 6.99
CA ASN A 175 46.38 2.87 6.13
C ASN A 175 46.88 3.65 4.88
N LYS A 176 48.07 3.31 4.35
CA LYS A 176 48.67 4.00 3.20
C LYS A 176 48.30 3.42 1.84
N ASP A 177 48.24 2.10 1.73
CA ASP A 177 48.01 1.43 0.43
C ASP A 177 46.51 1.33 0.10
N ILE A 178 45.77 0.59 0.93
CA ILE A 178 44.30 0.60 0.89
C ILE A 178 43.83 1.64 1.91
N TYR A 179 42.77 2.41 1.66
CA TYR A 179 42.22 3.32 2.68
C TYR A 179 40.90 2.78 3.25
N PHE A 180 40.81 2.71 4.57
CA PHE A 180 39.54 2.58 5.30
C PHE A 180 39.37 3.75 6.26
N GLY A 181 38.18 4.35 6.28
CA GLY A 181 37.84 5.50 7.12
C GLY A 181 37.85 5.17 8.62
N LEU A 182 37.52 3.94 9.02
CA LEU A 182 37.71 3.48 10.40
C LEU A 182 39.14 3.00 10.69
N GLY A 183 40.01 2.98 9.68
CA GLY A 183 41.40 2.55 9.74
C GLY A 183 41.58 1.03 9.76
N ARG A 184 42.71 0.59 10.31
CA ARG A 184 43.06 -0.82 10.48
C ARG A 184 43.52 -1.15 11.89
N HIS A 185 43.46 -2.42 12.22
CA HIS A 185 43.90 -2.98 13.49
C HIS A 185 44.61 -4.31 13.24
N MET A 186 45.68 -4.59 13.96
CA MET A 186 46.42 -5.84 13.82
C MET A 186 46.38 -6.64 15.11
N VAL A 187 46.11 -7.94 14.99
CA VAL A 187 46.02 -8.88 16.11
C VAL A 187 46.81 -10.16 15.83
N LYS A 188 47.44 -10.70 16.86
CA LYS A 188 48.09 -12.00 16.84
C LYS A 188 47.29 -12.97 17.70
N ASN A 189 46.67 -13.94 17.05
CA ASN A 189 45.97 -15.01 17.73
C ASN A 189 46.89 -16.23 17.97
N ARG A 190 46.33 -17.27 18.60
CA ARG A 190 46.98 -18.58 18.80
C ARG A 190 47.24 -19.26 17.46
N ALA A 191 48.29 -20.06 17.36
CA ALA A 191 48.43 -21.01 16.25
C ALA A 191 47.49 -22.21 16.45
N ASP A 192 47.09 -22.88 15.35
CA ASP A 192 46.04 -23.92 15.34
C ASP A 192 46.25 -25.09 16.32
N ARG A 193 47.49 -25.31 16.80
CA ARG A 193 47.85 -26.41 17.72
C ARG A 193 48.32 -25.95 19.09
N GLU A 194 48.30 -24.65 19.38
CA GLU A 194 48.75 -24.12 20.67
C GLU A 194 47.62 -24.11 21.70
N VAL A 195 47.74 -24.98 22.71
CA VAL A 195 46.90 -24.93 23.91
C VAL A 195 47.53 -23.93 24.87
N MET A 196 46.96 -22.74 24.94
CA MET A 196 47.36 -21.69 25.89
C MET A 196 46.13 -21.02 26.48
N THR A 197 46.28 -20.45 27.67
CA THR A 197 45.22 -19.65 28.31
C THR A 197 45.01 -18.32 27.59
N LEU A 198 43.91 -17.61 27.88
CA LEU A 198 43.69 -16.27 27.30
C LEU A 198 44.72 -15.25 27.79
N ARG A 199 45.17 -15.36 29.04
CA ARG A 199 46.19 -14.47 29.62
C ARG A 199 47.55 -14.66 28.95
N GLU A 200 48.02 -15.89 28.84
CA GLU A 200 49.29 -16.20 28.16
C GLU A 200 49.27 -15.75 26.69
N ARG A 201 48.15 -15.94 25.99
CA ARG A 201 47.98 -15.44 24.61
C ARG A 201 48.21 -13.92 24.53
N ASN A 202 47.58 -13.16 25.43
CA ASN A 202 47.67 -11.70 25.44
C ASN A 202 49.10 -11.24 25.74
N GLU A 203 49.81 -11.89 26.67
CA GLU A 203 51.21 -11.60 26.97
C GLU A 203 52.13 -11.88 25.77
N VAL A 204 51.92 -13.01 25.07
CA VAL A 204 52.67 -13.35 23.85
C VAL A 204 52.40 -12.33 22.74
N GLU A 205 51.16 -11.91 22.56
CA GLU A 205 50.78 -10.88 21.58
C GLU A 205 51.44 -9.53 21.90
N MET A 206 51.37 -9.09 23.16
CA MET A 206 51.99 -7.86 23.61
C MET A 206 53.50 -7.89 23.38
N ASN A 207 54.16 -9.01 23.71
CA ASN A 207 55.58 -9.21 23.47
C ASN A 207 55.92 -9.22 21.97
N PHE A 208 55.07 -9.78 21.11
CA PHE A 208 55.26 -9.78 19.66
C PHE A 208 55.23 -8.34 19.10
N PHE A 209 54.20 -7.56 19.41
CA PHE A 209 54.07 -6.17 18.95
C PHE A 209 55.02 -5.20 19.65
N SER A 210 55.71 -5.63 20.71
CA SER A 210 56.78 -4.85 21.35
C SER A 210 58.11 -4.92 20.60
N LYS A 211 58.24 -5.74 19.55
CA LYS A 211 59.49 -6.02 18.84
C LYS A 211 59.44 -5.56 17.38
N GLY A 212 60.62 -5.39 16.77
CA GLY A 212 60.77 -5.14 15.34
C GLY A 212 60.12 -3.84 14.85
N ALA A 213 59.72 -3.85 13.58
CA ALA A 213 59.11 -2.71 12.88
C ALA A 213 57.66 -2.40 13.32
N TYR A 214 57.04 -3.29 14.11
CA TYR A 214 55.71 -3.05 14.69
C TYR A 214 55.69 -1.95 15.76
N LYS A 215 56.85 -1.55 16.29
CA LYS A 215 56.97 -0.45 17.27
C LYS A 215 56.57 0.91 16.70
N ASP A 216 56.72 1.08 15.39
CA ASP A 216 56.45 2.35 14.71
C ASP A 216 54.94 2.53 14.45
N LEU A 217 54.15 1.47 14.61
CA LEU A 217 52.70 1.54 14.49
C LEU A 217 52.03 2.03 15.79
N PRO A 218 50.92 2.79 15.68
CA PRO A 218 50.19 3.27 16.85
C PRO A 218 49.69 2.13 17.74
N ARG A 219 49.89 2.24 19.06
CA ARG A 219 49.54 1.19 20.05
C ARG A 219 48.03 0.93 20.14
N ASP A 220 47.21 1.92 19.82
CA ASP A 220 45.75 1.81 19.73
C ASP A 220 45.26 0.99 18.52
N GLN A 221 46.17 0.66 17.59
CA GLN A 221 45.90 -0.15 16.40
C GLN A 221 46.47 -1.58 16.50
N LEU A 222 47.05 -1.94 17.65
CA LEU A 222 47.76 -3.20 17.84
C LEU A 222 47.25 -3.95 19.07
N GLY A 223 46.98 -5.24 18.90
CA GLY A 223 46.65 -6.16 19.98
C GLY A 223 45.17 -6.22 20.35
N ILE A 224 44.80 -7.26 21.09
CA ILE A 224 43.40 -7.55 21.41
C ILE A 224 42.79 -6.58 22.43
N ASP A 225 43.58 -6.15 23.42
CA ASP A 225 43.08 -5.27 24.50
C ASP A 225 42.69 -3.89 23.96
N SER A 226 43.48 -3.36 23.02
CA SER A 226 43.16 -2.10 22.33
C SER A 226 42.02 -2.26 21.33
N LEU A 227 41.94 -3.42 20.64
CA LEU A 227 40.84 -3.73 19.72
C LEU A 227 39.50 -3.68 20.44
N TYR A 228 39.44 -4.26 21.64
CA TYR A 228 38.23 -4.29 22.47
C TYR A 228 37.71 -2.86 22.77
N ILE A 229 38.60 -1.98 23.23
CA ILE A 229 38.25 -0.58 23.53
C ILE A 229 37.80 0.15 22.26
N ARG A 230 38.50 -0.09 21.15
CA ARG A 230 38.22 0.54 19.86
C ARG A 230 36.86 0.12 19.31
N LEU A 231 36.54 -1.19 19.31
CA LEU A 231 35.24 -1.70 18.85
C LEU A 231 34.09 -1.17 19.69
N SER A 232 34.26 -1.11 21.02
CA SER A 232 33.25 -0.54 21.92
C SER A 232 32.95 0.93 21.59
N ASN A 233 33.99 1.75 21.43
CA ASN A 233 33.83 3.17 21.06
C ASN A 233 33.24 3.35 19.66
N LEU A 234 33.63 2.50 18.70
CA LEU A 234 33.09 2.54 17.34
C LEU A 234 31.58 2.22 17.34
N LEU A 235 31.16 1.20 18.09
CA LEU A 235 29.74 0.84 18.19
C LEU A 235 28.91 1.97 18.79
N VAL A 236 29.38 2.61 19.87
CA VAL A 236 28.68 3.73 20.50
C VAL A 236 28.53 4.91 19.53
N ARG A 237 29.61 5.32 18.87
CA ARG A 237 29.58 6.43 17.89
C ARG A 237 28.68 6.11 16.70
N HIS A 238 28.70 4.87 16.25
CA HIS A 238 27.83 4.43 15.16
C HIS A 238 26.35 4.50 15.59
N LEU A 239 26.03 4.01 16.79
CA LEU A 239 24.68 4.10 17.35
C LEU A 239 24.22 5.56 17.47
N GLU A 240 25.05 6.46 18.01
CA GLU A 240 24.74 7.89 18.13
C GLU A 240 24.43 8.55 16.78
N ARG A 241 25.13 8.15 15.71
CA ARG A 241 24.94 8.67 14.36
C ARG A 241 23.64 8.16 13.72
N GLU A 242 23.32 6.88 13.91
CA GLU A 242 22.18 6.24 13.25
C GLU A 242 20.85 6.43 14.01
N LEU A 243 20.88 6.65 15.34
CA LEU A 243 19.69 6.76 16.19
C LEU A 243 18.69 7.86 15.73
N PRO A 244 19.12 9.07 15.31
CA PRO A 244 18.19 10.08 14.80
C PRO A 244 17.51 9.69 13.49
N SER A 245 18.18 8.91 12.64
CA SER A 245 17.57 8.39 11.41
C SER A 245 16.56 7.29 11.73
N LEU A 246 16.92 6.37 12.63
CA LEU A 246 16.02 5.31 13.08
C LEU A 246 14.75 5.88 13.72
N LYS A 247 14.88 6.93 14.55
CA LYS A 247 13.73 7.60 15.14
C LYS A 247 12.78 8.16 14.08
N ARG A 248 13.30 8.86 13.07
CA ARG A 248 12.48 9.41 11.97
C ARG A 248 11.76 8.32 11.19
N GLU A 249 12.43 7.20 10.93
CA GLU A 249 11.83 6.05 10.25
C GLU A 249 10.68 5.45 11.07
N LEU A 250 10.88 5.27 12.38
CA LEU A 250 9.84 4.78 13.29
C LEU A 250 8.65 5.74 13.38
N ASP A 251 8.91 7.05 13.46
CA ASP A 251 7.86 8.08 13.50
C ASP A 251 7.03 8.06 12.21
N GLN A 252 7.67 7.87 11.05
CA GLN A 252 6.97 7.72 9.76
C GLN A 252 6.13 6.44 9.72
N MET A 253 6.69 5.29 10.12
CA MET A 253 5.94 4.03 10.17
C MET A 253 4.73 4.13 11.10
N LEU A 254 4.88 4.82 12.24
CA LEU A 254 3.78 5.09 13.17
C LEU A 254 2.70 5.96 12.52
N ALA A 255 3.09 7.02 11.81
CA ALA A 255 2.15 7.88 11.09
C ALA A 255 1.36 7.09 10.02
N ASP A 256 2.03 6.25 9.23
CA ASP A 256 1.41 5.42 8.20
C ASP A 256 0.42 4.42 8.80
N VAL A 257 0.80 3.76 9.91
CA VAL A 257 -0.09 2.82 10.63
C VAL A 257 -1.28 3.56 11.23
N GLN A 258 -1.08 4.75 11.79
CA GLN A 258 -2.18 5.57 12.31
C GLN A 258 -3.13 6.03 11.20
N GLN A 259 -2.61 6.36 10.02
CA GLN A 259 -3.45 6.69 8.86
C GLN A 259 -4.29 5.48 8.43
N LYS A 260 -3.67 4.31 8.26
CA LYS A 260 -4.39 3.06 7.93
C LYS A 260 -5.44 2.71 8.98
N LEU A 261 -5.15 2.95 10.25
CA LEU A 261 -6.12 2.74 11.34
C LEU A 261 -7.30 3.70 11.26
N LYS A 262 -7.08 4.96 10.87
CA LYS A 262 -8.16 5.93 10.64
C LYS A 262 -9.05 5.52 9.46
N GLU A 263 -8.43 5.05 8.37
CA GLU A 263 -9.13 4.54 7.18
C GLU A 263 -9.97 3.30 7.47
N ALA A 264 -9.50 2.40 8.36
CA ALA A 264 -10.25 1.24 8.81
C ALA A 264 -11.51 1.60 9.64
N GLY A 265 -11.58 2.82 10.16
CA GLY A 265 -12.72 3.34 10.90
C GLY A 265 -12.88 2.78 12.32
N VAL A 266 -13.99 3.13 12.96
CA VAL A 266 -14.29 2.71 14.34
C VAL A 266 -14.67 1.23 14.37
N LYS A 267 -14.23 0.52 15.42
CA LYS A 267 -14.66 -0.86 15.71
C LYS A 267 -16.19 -0.96 15.80
N ARG A 268 -16.76 -2.05 15.26
CA ARG A 268 -18.22 -2.29 15.20
C ARG A 268 -18.55 -3.72 15.66
N THR A 269 -17.99 -4.13 16.79
CA THR A 269 -18.10 -5.52 17.27
C THR A 269 -19.45 -5.77 17.93
N THR A 270 -20.01 -4.76 18.60
CA THR A 270 -21.30 -4.91 19.30
C THR A 270 -22.49 -4.50 18.44
N PRO A 271 -23.67 -5.11 18.63
CA PRO A 271 -24.90 -4.68 17.95
C PRO A 271 -25.28 -3.21 18.24
N GLY A 272 -24.88 -2.68 19.40
CA GLY A 272 -25.08 -1.27 19.75
C GLY A 272 -24.28 -0.33 18.85
N GLU A 273 -22.98 -0.59 18.70
CA GLU A 273 -22.07 0.18 17.83
C GLU A 273 -22.51 0.11 16.36
N GLN A 274 -22.94 -1.07 15.89
CA GLN A 274 -23.46 -1.24 14.53
C GLN A 274 -24.71 -0.39 14.26
N ARG A 275 -25.65 -0.34 15.23
CA ARG A 275 -26.84 0.52 15.12
C ARG A 275 -26.48 2.00 15.13
N GLN A 276 -25.54 2.42 15.97
CA GLN A 276 -25.08 3.82 16.00
C GLN A 276 -24.45 4.21 14.66
N PHE A 277 -23.60 3.37 14.09
CA PHE A 277 -23.02 3.59 12.77
C PHE A 277 -24.11 3.73 11.68
N LEU A 278 -25.04 2.78 11.61
CA LEU A 278 -26.12 2.84 10.62
C LEU A 278 -27.05 4.05 10.82
N THR A 279 -27.23 4.49 12.07
CA THR A 279 -28.03 5.69 12.38
C THR A 279 -27.32 6.96 11.94
N ALA A 280 -26.00 7.08 12.21
CA ALA A 280 -25.21 8.22 11.78
C ALA A 280 -25.17 8.34 10.25
N VAL A 281 -24.87 7.22 9.57
CA VAL A 281 -24.91 7.11 8.12
C VAL A 281 -26.29 7.46 7.55
N GLY A 282 -27.35 6.95 8.16
CA GLY A 282 -28.72 7.24 7.74
C GLY A 282 -29.09 8.71 7.91
N ALA A 283 -28.60 9.36 8.97
CA ALA A 283 -28.80 10.78 9.20
C ALA A 283 -28.08 11.64 8.15
N GLU A 284 -26.80 11.34 7.89
CA GLU A 284 -25.99 12.03 6.87
C GLU A 284 -26.58 11.86 5.47
N ALA A 285 -26.92 10.64 5.07
CA ALA A 285 -27.57 10.39 3.78
C ALA A 285 -28.93 11.11 3.70
N SER A 286 -29.72 11.14 4.78
CA SER A 286 -31.00 11.86 4.79
C SER A 286 -30.81 13.37 4.66
N GLU A 287 -29.75 13.93 5.25
CA GLU A 287 -29.42 15.36 5.13
C GLU A 287 -29.05 15.72 3.70
N ILE A 288 -28.15 14.95 3.07
CA ILE A 288 -27.76 15.15 1.66
C ILE A 288 -28.98 15.05 0.74
N LEU A 289 -29.85 14.04 0.95
CA LEU A 289 -31.06 13.89 0.15
C LEU A 289 -32.01 15.08 0.31
N LYS A 290 -32.18 15.62 1.53
CA LYS A 290 -33.00 16.81 1.79
C LYS A 290 -32.42 18.03 1.09
N CYS A 291 -31.12 18.25 1.21
CA CYS A 291 -30.41 19.33 0.53
C CYS A 291 -30.62 19.27 -1.00
N GLY A 292 -30.49 18.08 -1.59
CA GLY A 292 -30.70 17.86 -3.03
C GLY A 292 -32.10 18.17 -3.52
N VAL A 293 -33.13 17.83 -2.71
CA VAL A 293 -34.54 18.12 -3.00
C VAL A 293 -34.86 19.61 -2.80
N GLN A 294 -34.33 20.22 -1.74
CA GLN A 294 -34.55 21.64 -1.43
C GLN A 294 -33.76 22.58 -2.35
N GLY A 295 -32.72 22.09 -3.03
CA GLY A 295 -31.85 22.90 -3.88
C GLY A 295 -30.77 23.64 -3.10
N GLN A 296 -30.41 23.15 -1.91
CA GLN A 296 -29.30 23.65 -1.11
C GLN A 296 -28.06 22.80 -1.43
N TYR A 297 -27.00 23.42 -1.94
CA TYR A 297 -25.83 22.71 -2.47
C TYR A 297 -24.53 23.08 -1.76
N GLU A 298 -24.60 23.43 -0.48
CA GLU A 298 -23.45 23.83 0.34
C GLU A 298 -22.66 22.64 0.90
N HIS A 299 -23.26 21.45 0.91
CA HIS A 299 -22.61 20.23 1.42
C HIS A 299 -21.46 19.78 0.49
N PRO A 300 -20.31 19.29 1.03
CA PRO A 300 -19.16 18.83 0.22
C PRO A 300 -19.46 17.73 -0.80
N PHE A 301 -20.58 17.03 -0.62
CA PHE A 301 -21.10 16.04 -1.57
C PHE A 301 -21.43 16.66 -2.94
N PHE A 302 -21.82 17.94 -2.99
CA PHE A 302 -22.20 18.59 -4.24
C PHE A 302 -20.97 19.24 -4.89
N PRO A 303 -20.47 18.70 -6.03
CA PRO A 303 -19.35 19.30 -6.73
C PRO A 303 -19.70 20.69 -7.29
N THR A 304 -18.66 21.48 -7.54
CA THR A 304 -18.74 22.71 -8.33
C THR A 304 -19.29 22.39 -9.73
N ILE A 305 -20.18 23.24 -10.25
CA ILE A 305 -20.84 23.01 -11.55
C ILE A 305 -19.78 22.93 -12.65
N ALA A 306 -19.85 21.87 -13.47
CA ALA A 306 -19.12 21.79 -14.73
C ALA A 306 -19.84 22.67 -15.77
N THR A 307 -19.37 23.91 -15.94
CA THR A 307 -19.98 24.90 -16.85
C THR A 307 -19.82 24.57 -18.32
N ASP A 308 -18.94 23.64 -18.64
CA ASP A 308 -18.62 23.13 -19.98
C ASP A 308 -19.58 22.01 -20.44
N LYS A 309 -20.43 21.49 -19.56
CA LYS A 309 -21.30 20.34 -19.82
C LYS A 309 -22.78 20.67 -19.59
N PRO A 310 -23.70 20.01 -20.33
CA PRO A 310 -25.13 20.23 -20.16
C PRO A 310 -25.62 19.77 -18.77
N VAL A 311 -26.82 20.22 -18.39
CA VAL A 311 -27.42 19.95 -17.07
C VAL A 311 -27.72 18.46 -16.86
N ASP A 312 -27.93 17.72 -17.96
CA ASP A 312 -28.16 16.27 -17.98
C ASP A 312 -26.86 15.45 -18.12
N ALA A 313 -25.69 16.08 -18.04
CA ALA A 313 -24.42 15.37 -17.96
C ALA A 313 -24.24 14.72 -16.59
N GLN A 314 -23.61 13.54 -16.56
CA GLN A 314 -23.40 12.74 -15.35
C GLN A 314 -22.71 13.52 -14.21
N ASP A 315 -21.84 14.48 -14.56
CA ASP A 315 -21.12 15.34 -13.61
C ASP A 315 -22.03 16.33 -12.88
N ASN A 316 -23.16 16.71 -13.49
CA ASN A 316 -24.13 17.67 -12.94
C ASN A 316 -25.36 16.99 -12.30
N HIS A 317 -25.48 15.66 -12.35
CA HIS A 317 -26.61 14.87 -11.83
C HIS A 317 -26.80 14.95 -10.30
N THR A 318 -25.78 15.40 -9.58
CA THR A 318 -25.85 15.60 -8.12
C THR A 318 -26.81 16.74 -7.74
N ARG A 319 -27.14 17.66 -8.66
CA ARG A 319 -28.09 18.75 -8.41
C ARG A 319 -29.51 18.37 -8.80
N LEU A 320 -30.11 17.46 -8.03
CA LEU A 320 -31.41 16.85 -8.33
C LEU A 320 -32.50 17.86 -8.71
N ARG A 321 -32.71 18.92 -7.93
CA ARG A 321 -33.74 19.95 -8.21
C ARG A 321 -33.54 20.64 -9.56
N ALA A 322 -32.30 20.99 -9.93
CA ALA A 322 -32.00 21.59 -11.22
C ALA A 322 -32.25 20.61 -12.37
N LEU A 323 -31.85 19.35 -12.22
CA LEU A 323 -32.10 18.29 -13.19
C LEU A 323 -33.61 18.03 -13.38
N VAL A 324 -34.39 17.98 -12.30
CA VAL A 324 -35.86 17.84 -12.38
C VAL A 324 -36.49 19.04 -13.06
N GLN A 325 -36.03 20.27 -12.76
CA GLN A 325 -36.49 21.45 -13.49
C GLN A 325 -36.17 21.37 -14.99
N PHE A 326 -34.97 20.95 -15.36
CA PHE A 326 -34.61 20.73 -16.76
C PHE A 326 -35.54 19.71 -17.44
N LEU A 327 -35.79 18.57 -16.79
CA LEU A 327 -36.72 17.54 -17.28
C LEU A 327 -38.16 18.06 -17.42
N ASN A 328 -38.60 18.96 -16.54
CA ASN A 328 -39.92 19.59 -16.63
C ASN A 328 -40.03 20.54 -17.84
N HIS A 329 -38.99 21.33 -18.10
CA HIS A 329 -38.95 22.21 -19.28
C HIS A 329 -38.90 21.40 -20.58
N ASP A 330 -38.09 20.34 -20.61
CA ASP A 330 -38.02 19.41 -21.74
C ASP A 330 -39.36 18.69 -21.98
N PHE A 331 -40.05 18.29 -20.92
CA PHE A 331 -41.41 17.75 -21.02
C PHE A 331 -42.40 18.76 -21.59
N ALA A 332 -42.41 20.00 -21.11
CA ALA A 332 -43.29 21.06 -21.62
C ALA A 332 -43.05 21.32 -23.12
N ARG A 333 -41.78 21.40 -23.53
CA ARG A 333 -41.39 21.53 -24.93
C ARG A 333 -41.89 20.35 -25.78
N ARG A 334 -41.61 19.11 -25.35
CA ARG A 334 -42.03 17.90 -26.07
C ARG A 334 -43.55 17.76 -26.12
N MET A 335 -44.26 18.15 -25.07
CA MET A 335 -45.72 18.18 -25.06
C MET A 335 -46.27 19.20 -26.07
N HIS A 336 -45.63 20.36 -26.21
CA HIS A 336 -46.01 21.36 -27.21
C HIS A 336 -45.76 20.88 -28.64
N GLU A 337 -44.59 20.27 -28.88
CA GLU A 337 -44.16 19.82 -30.21
C GLU A 337 -44.86 18.54 -30.68
N TYR A 338 -45.12 17.57 -29.80
CA TYR A 338 -45.58 16.21 -30.16
C TYR A 338 -46.90 15.78 -29.50
N GLY A 339 -47.43 16.56 -28.54
CA GLY A 339 -48.66 16.21 -27.82
C GLY A 339 -49.94 16.47 -28.61
N HIS A 340 -49.87 17.19 -29.72
CA HIS A 340 -51.01 17.51 -30.56
C HIS A 340 -51.12 16.55 -31.77
N LYS A 341 -52.35 16.21 -32.15
CA LYS A 341 -52.62 15.31 -33.29
C LYS A 341 -52.34 15.97 -34.65
N TYR A 342 -52.53 17.28 -34.72
CA TYR A 342 -52.48 18.09 -35.93
C TYR A 342 -51.67 19.36 -35.69
N ALA A 343 -50.67 19.60 -36.53
CA ALA A 343 -49.86 20.82 -36.52
C ALA A 343 -50.33 21.74 -37.66
N VAL A 344 -50.79 22.95 -37.35
CA VAL A 344 -51.18 23.93 -38.39
C VAL A 344 -50.06 24.93 -38.55
N GLU A 345 -49.48 25.01 -39.75
CA GLU A 345 -48.42 25.98 -40.05
C GLU A 345 -49.02 27.36 -40.39
N PRO A 346 -48.52 28.46 -39.79
CA PRO A 346 -49.00 29.81 -40.12
C PRO A 346 -48.62 30.22 -41.55
N LYS A 347 -49.51 30.94 -42.24
CA LYS A 347 -49.32 31.43 -43.62
C LYS A 347 -48.02 32.23 -43.85
N ASP A 348 -47.49 32.90 -42.83
CA ASP A 348 -46.36 33.83 -42.94
C ASP A 348 -44.98 33.20 -42.69
N ARG A 349 -44.90 31.88 -42.48
CA ARG A 349 -43.61 31.18 -42.22
C ARG A 349 -42.85 30.74 -43.48
N LYS A 350 -43.12 31.36 -44.64
CA LYS A 350 -42.53 30.90 -45.92
C LYS A 350 -41.05 31.25 -46.10
N ASP A 351 -40.48 32.21 -45.35
CA ASP A 351 -39.14 32.75 -45.66
C ASP A 351 -38.13 32.85 -44.50
N ALA A 352 -38.36 32.21 -43.34
CA ALA A 352 -37.35 32.15 -42.27
C ALA A 352 -36.96 30.70 -41.96
N ASP A 353 -35.73 30.34 -42.35
CA ASP A 353 -34.97 29.13 -42.02
C ASP A 353 -35.58 27.76 -42.38
N LYS A 354 -35.43 27.40 -43.66
CA LYS A 354 -35.27 25.99 -44.08
C LYS A 354 -33.81 25.52 -43.87
N LYS A 355 -33.27 25.72 -42.68
CA LYS A 355 -31.99 25.12 -42.28
C LYS A 355 -32.16 24.45 -40.92
N ASP A 356 -32.04 23.13 -40.96
CA ASP A 356 -31.86 22.22 -39.83
C ASP A 356 -33.01 22.07 -38.83
N GLU A 357 -34.09 21.40 -39.24
CA GLU A 357 -34.82 20.53 -38.31
C GLU A 357 -35.14 19.20 -39.00
N GLN A 358 -34.20 18.25 -38.92
CA GLN A 358 -34.63 16.85 -38.79
C GLN A 358 -35.48 16.80 -37.52
N LYS A 359 -36.81 16.94 -37.64
CA LYS A 359 -37.73 16.64 -36.55
C LYS A 359 -37.49 15.20 -36.16
N SER A 360 -36.70 15.01 -35.10
CA SER A 360 -36.37 13.71 -34.54
C SER A 360 -37.68 13.03 -34.20
N ASP A 361 -37.90 11.84 -34.71
CA ASP A 361 -39.01 10.99 -34.27
C ASP A 361 -38.90 10.80 -32.75
N TYR A 362 -39.83 11.36 -31.99
CA TYR A 362 -39.85 11.25 -30.54
C TYR A 362 -40.94 10.25 -30.12
N LEU A 363 -40.51 9.07 -29.64
CA LEU A 363 -41.41 7.97 -29.25
C LEU A 363 -42.33 7.47 -30.38
N GLY A 364 -41.96 7.63 -31.65
CA GLY A 364 -42.80 7.26 -32.79
C GLY A 364 -43.92 8.26 -33.08
N LEU A 365 -43.88 9.46 -32.49
CA LEU A 365 -44.93 10.47 -32.56
C LEU A 365 -44.55 11.55 -33.57
N ASN A 366 -45.37 11.69 -34.61
CA ASN A 366 -45.26 12.78 -35.58
C ASN A 366 -46.65 13.39 -35.80
N PRO A 367 -46.88 14.65 -35.37
CA PRO A 367 -48.12 15.35 -35.65
C PRO A 367 -48.36 15.45 -37.16
N LYS A 368 -49.61 15.28 -37.59
CA LYS A 368 -49.97 15.47 -39.00
C LYS A 368 -49.95 16.96 -39.32
N VAL A 369 -49.06 17.37 -40.21
CA VAL A 369 -48.97 18.76 -40.66
C VAL A 369 -50.12 19.06 -41.62
N MET A 370 -50.86 20.13 -41.38
CA MET A 370 -51.90 20.66 -42.27
C MET A 370 -51.59 22.11 -42.63
N ASP A 371 -51.84 22.47 -43.88
CA ASP A 371 -51.74 23.86 -44.32
C ASP A 371 -52.85 24.71 -43.68
N TRP A 372 -52.62 26.01 -43.51
CA TRP A 372 -53.57 26.93 -42.85
C TRP A 372 -54.95 26.91 -43.52
N GLU A 373 -55.01 26.82 -44.85
CA GLU A 373 -56.27 26.79 -45.59
C GLU A 373 -57.01 25.46 -45.43
N GLU A 374 -56.28 24.36 -45.34
CA GLU A 374 -56.82 23.02 -45.07
C GLU A 374 -57.31 22.91 -43.63
N GLY A 375 -56.52 23.42 -42.67
CA GLY A 375 -56.88 23.49 -41.26
C GLY A 375 -58.13 24.33 -41.03
N THR A 376 -58.23 25.50 -41.67
CA THR A 376 -59.41 26.38 -41.57
C THR A 376 -60.65 25.69 -42.14
N ARG A 377 -60.52 25.00 -43.28
CA ARG A 377 -61.62 24.25 -43.90
C ARG A 377 -62.05 23.05 -43.06
N TRP A 378 -61.12 22.34 -42.44
CA TRP A 378 -61.37 21.23 -41.52
C TRP A 378 -62.11 21.69 -40.26
N VAL A 379 -61.65 22.77 -39.61
CA VAL A 379 -62.33 23.37 -38.44
C VAL A 379 -63.74 23.85 -38.81
N LEU A 380 -63.91 24.53 -39.95
CA LEU A 380 -65.22 25.00 -40.42
C LEU A 380 -66.19 23.85 -40.72
N ASN A 381 -65.68 22.72 -41.22
CA ASN A 381 -66.51 21.54 -41.48
C ASN A 381 -66.99 20.90 -40.17
N ILE A 382 -66.10 20.80 -39.19
CA ILE A 382 -66.43 20.31 -37.85
C ILE A 382 -67.42 21.24 -37.13
N LEU A 383 -67.23 22.57 -37.24
CA LEU A 383 -68.16 23.56 -36.69
C LEU A 383 -69.54 23.54 -37.38
N ARG A 384 -69.62 23.12 -38.64
CA ARG A 384 -70.89 22.92 -39.36
C ARG A 384 -71.61 21.63 -38.98
N GLU A 385 -70.87 20.56 -38.65
CA GLU A 385 -71.44 19.30 -38.17
C GLU A 385 -71.91 19.36 -36.70
N LEU A 386 -71.49 20.38 -35.96
CA LEU A 386 -71.92 20.66 -34.59
C LEU A 386 -73.33 21.30 -34.54
N GLN A 387 -74.38 20.47 -34.56
CA GLN A 387 -75.73 20.82 -34.09
C GLN A 387 -75.86 20.56 -32.57
N PRO A 388 -76.83 21.18 -31.87
CA PRO A 388 -76.73 21.35 -30.42
C PRO A 388 -76.88 20.03 -29.66
N LEU A 389 -75.86 19.75 -28.85
CA LEU A 389 -75.84 19.07 -27.56
C LEU A 389 -75.39 17.61 -27.38
N ASP A 390 -75.39 16.70 -28.35
CA ASP A 390 -75.14 15.29 -27.97
C ASP A 390 -73.85 14.64 -28.47
N HIS A 391 -73.18 15.19 -29.50
CA HIS A 391 -71.96 14.57 -30.04
C HIS A 391 -70.90 15.62 -30.31
N GLN A 392 -70.10 15.94 -29.29
CA GLN A 392 -68.88 16.73 -29.49
C GLN A 392 -67.84 15.86 -30.22
N PRO A 393 -67.41 16.22 -31.44
CA PRO A 393 -66.28 15.56 -32.06
C PRO A 393 -65.05 15.81 -31.19
N THR A 394 -64.25 14.77 -31.01
CA THR A 394 -62.98 14.76 -30.30
C THR A 394 -61.95 15.64 -31.06
N ILE A 395 -62.13 16.95 -31.00
CA ILE A 395 -61.25 17.95 -31.63
C ILE A 395 -59.93 18.05 -30.86
N LEU A 396 -59.91 17.62 -29.59
CA LEU A 396 -58.72 17.74 -28.75
C LEU A 396 -57.68 16.65 -29.01
N GLY A 397 -56.43 17.03 -28.72
CA GLY A 397 -55.17 16.33 -28.94
C GLY A 397 -55.19 14.82 -28.76
N ASP A 398 -54.18 14.18 -29.34
CA ASP A 398 -54.00 12.73 -29.20
C ASP A 398 -53.64 12.41 -27.74
N ILE A 399 -54.66 12.11 -26.92
CA ILE A 399 -54.51 11.77 -25.49
C ILE A 399 -53.53 10.62 -25.32
N ASP A 400 -53.42 9.73 -26.31
CA ASP A 400 -52.47 8.63 -26.29
C ASP A 400 -51.04 9.12 -26.53
N ALA A 401 -50.83 10.09 -27.42
CA ALA A 401 -49.54 10.77 -27.61
C ALA A 401 -49.11 11.53 -26.34
N MET A 402 -50.01 12.34 -25.76
CA MET A 402 -49.76 13.05 -24.50
C MET A 402 -49.43 12.08 -23.36
N GLY A 403 -50.15 10.96 -23.28
CA GLY A 403 -49.92 9.91 -22.30
C GLY A 403 -48.54 9.25 -22.44
N ARG A 404 -48.07 8.98 -23.66
CA ARG A 404 -46.72 8.46 -23.91
C ARG A 404 -45.62 9.43 -23.48
N ILE A 405 -45.77 10.71 -23.81
CA ILE A 405 -44.81 11.76 -23.43
C ILE A 405 -44.75 11.91 -21.90
N ALA A 406 -45.91 11.93 -21.24
CA ALA A 406 -46.00 12.01 -19.78
C ALA A 406 -45.41 10.78 -19.09
N MET A 407 -45.65 9.57 -19.62
CA MET A 407 -45.06 8.34 -19.09
C MET A 407 -43.53 8.36 -19.18
N ALA A 408 -42.99 8.78 -20.32
CA ALA A 408 -41.55 8.92 -20.51
C ALA A 408 -40.93 9.95 -19.56
N HIS A 409 -41.62 11.07 -19.31
CA HIS A 409 -41.16 12.07 -18.34
C HIS A 409 -41.12 11.51 -16.91
N VAL A 410 -42.17 10.82 -16.45
CA VAL A 410 -42.19 10.16 -15.13
C VAL A 410 -41.05 9.14 -15.00
N GLU A 411 -40.74 8.40 -16.06
CA GLU A 411 -39.61 7.47 -16.07
C GLU A 411 -38.25 8.17 -15.98
N ASN A 412 -38.07 9.29 -16.69
CA ASN A 412 -36.83 10.06 -16.65
C ASN A 412 -36.60 10.69 -15.28
N VAL A 413 -37.64 11.24 -14.65
CA VAL A 413 -37.57 11.77 -13.28
C VAL A 413 -37.28 10.64 -12.28
N ALA A 414 -37.91 9.47 -12.43
CA ALA A 414 -37.64 8.33 -11.56
C ALA A 414 -36.17 7.84 -11.69
N LYS A 415 -35.62 7.81 -12.91
CA LYS A 415 -34.21 7.48 -13.15
C LYS A 415 -33.26 8.49 -12.50
N ALA A 416 -33.53 9.79 -12.65
CA ALA A 416 -32.76 10.85 -12.01
C ALA A 416 -32.74 10.72 -10.48
N CYS A 417 -33.90 10.48 -9.87
CA CYS A 417 -34.00 10.23 -8.42
C CYS A 417 -33.22 8.98 -7.99
N ALA A 418 -33.26 7.90 -8.78
CA ALA A 418 -32.53 6.67 -8.49
C ALA A 418 -31.01 6.88 -8.58
N GLN A 419 -30.52 7.53 -9.63
CA GLN A 419 -29.09 7.84 -9.80
C GLN A 419 -28.57 8.73 -8.67
N PHE A 420 -29.33 9.78 -8.30
CA PHE A 420 -28.98 10.66 -7.19
C PHE A 420 -28.93 9.92 -5.85
N THR A 421 -29.92 9.08 -5.58
CA THR A 421 -29.96 8.28 -4.34
C THR A 421 -28.82 7.27 -4.30
N HIS A 422 -28.49 6.64 -5.42
CA HIS A 422 -27.37 5.72 -5.53
C HIS A 422 -26.04 6.42 -5.24
N GLY A 423 -25.80 7.57 -5.89
CA GLY A 423 -24.59 8.38 -5.66
C GLY A 423 -24.44 8.86 -4.21
N THR A 424 -25.56 9.19 -3.56
CA THR A 424 -25.57 9.58 -2.14
C THR A 424 -25.14 8.42 -1.24
N ILE A 425 -25.68 7.22 -1.47
CA ILE A 425 -25.38 6.03 -0.66
C ILE A 425 -23.95 5.53 -0.91
N SER A 426 -23.48 5.53 -2.16
CA SER A 426 -22.13 5.07 -2.49
C SER A 426 -21.03 5.97 -1.91
N THR A 427 -21.34 7.24 -1.62
CA THR A 427 -20.38 8.20 -1.07
C THR A 427 -20.38 8.22 0.46
N THR A 428 -21.55 8.03 1.07
CA THR A 428 -21.71 8.05 2.55
C THR A 428 -21.36 6.71 3.20
N VAL A 429 -21.39 5.62 2.44
CA VAL A 429 -21.28 4.26 2.98
C VAL A 429 -20.17 3.48 2.29
N PRO A 430 -19.35 2.71 3.03
CA PRO A 430 -18.47 1.71 2.45
C PRO A 430 -19.20 0.77 1.47
N GLU A 431 -18.53 0.38 0.40
CA GLU A 431 -19.11 -0.34 -0.75
C GLU A 431 -19.80 -1.67 -0.37
N ASP A 432 -19.24 -2.36 0.62
CA ASP A 432 -19.75 -3.62 1.17
C ASP A 432 -21.12 -3.47 1.86
N VAL A 433 -21.37 -2.32 2.48
CA VAL A 433 -22.65 -2.00 3.14
C VAL A 433 -23.60 -1.27 2.16
N ALA A 434 -23.08 -0.41 1.29
CA ALA A 434 -23.84 0.33 0.28
C ALA A 434 -24.68 -0.60 -0.61
N SER A 435 -24.06 -1.65 -1.15
CA SER A 435 -24.71 -2.64 -2.01
C SER A 435 -25.87 -3.38 -1.31
N LYS A 436 -25.71 -3.70 -0.03
CA LYS A 436 -26.74 -4.36 0.79
C LYS A 436 -27.89 -3.42 1.12
N ILE A 437 -27.61 -2.16 1.48
CA ILE A 437 -28.65 -1.16 1.73
C ILE A 437 -29.47 -0.90 0.46
N TRP A 438 -28.78 -0.77 -0.69
CA TRP A 438 -29.40 -0.53 -1.98
C TRP A 438 -30.40 -1.63 -2.35
N SER A 439 -29.92 -2.88 -2.37
CA SER A 439 -30.72 -4.05 -2.77
C SER A 439 -31.86 -4.38 -1.79
N LEU A 440 -31.63 -4.29 -0.48
CA LEU A 440 -32.60 -4.74 0.52
C LEU A 440 -33.69 -3.70 0.83
N LYS A 441 -33.40 -2.40 0.73
CA LYS A 441 -34.29 -1.35 1.24
C LYS A 441 -34.61 -0.25 0.23
N VAL A 442 -33.63 0.21 -0.54
CA VAL A 442 -33.78 1.44 -1.34
C VAL A 442 -34.38 1.16 -2.70
N ASP A 443 -33.82 0.23 -3.49
CA ASP A 443 -34.33 -0.10 -4.83
C ASP A 443 -35.80 -0.58 -4.80
N PRO A 444 -36.23 -1.49 -3.89
CA PRO A 444 -37.64 -1.90 -3.83
C PRO A 444 -38.59 -0.73 -3.53
N ARG A 445 -38.17 0.23 -2.69
CA ARG A 445 -38.98 1.41 -2.37
C ARG A 445 -39.03 2.40 -3.52
N LEU A 446 -37.92 2.66 -4.20
CA LEU A 446 -37.89 3.53 -5.38
C LEU A 446 -38.75 2.96 -6.51
N ARG A 447 -38.67 1.65 -6.76
CA ARG A 447 -39.55 0.96 -7.71
C ARG A 447 -41.02 1.12 -7.32
N LYS A 448 -41.37 0.88 -6.05
CA LYS A 448 -42.76 1.06 -5.58
C LYS A 448 -43.26 2.49 -5.81
N GLN A 449 -42.44 3.50 -5.52
CA GLN A 449 -42.79 4.91 -5.76
C GLN A 449 -42.96 5.22 -7.25
N SER A 450 -42.08 4.68 -8.11
CA SER A 450 -42.22 4.82 -9.56
C SER A 450 -43.51 4.19 -10.08
N HIS A 451 -43.89 3.00 -9.60
CA HIS A 451 -45.17 2.37 -9.97
C HIS A 451 -46.36 3.22 -9.52
N SER A 452 -46.34 3.71 -8.28
CA SER A 452 -47.41 4.59 -7.76
C SER A 452 -47.56 5.87 -8.58
N ALA A 453 -46.46 6.48 -9.02
CA ALA A 453 -46.48 7.67 -9.87
C ALA A 453 -47.08 7.37 -11.26
N LYS A 454 -46.74 6.22 -11.84
CA LYS A 454 -47.32 5.78 -13.12
C LYS A 454 -48.82 5.47 -13.01
N ASP A 455 -49.25 4.88 -11.89
CA ASP A 455 -50.66 4.60 -11.62
C ASP A 455 -51.46 5.89 -11.47
N GLU A 456 -50.91 6.89 -10.78
CA GLU A 456 -51.55 8.20 -10.64
C GLU A 456 -51.64 8.91 -12.00
N LEU A 457 -50.59 8.86 -12.82
CA LEU A 457 -50.64 9.38 -14.19
C LEU A 457 -51.76 8.72 -15.01
N ARG A 458 -51.95 7.39 -14.88
CA ARG A 458 -53.05 6.70 -15.58
C ARG A 458 -54.42 7.19 -15.13
N ARG A 459 -54.59 7.55 -13.86
CA ARG A 459 -55.84 8.14 -13.35
C ARG A 459 -56.07 9.52 -13.95
N VAL A 460 -55.06 10.39 -13.93
CA VAL A 460 -55.13 11.73 -14.55
C VAL A 460 -55.48 11.64 -16.04
N LEU A 461 -54.87 10.70 -16.78
CA LEU A 461 -55.18 10.48 -18.19
C LEU A 461 -56.61 9.94 -18.40
N LYS A 462 -57.15 9.17 -17.47
CA LYS A 462 -58.53 8.67 -17.52
C LYS A 462 -59.52 9.80 -17.28
N ASP A 463 -59.25 10.68 -16.33
CA ASP A 463 -60.10 11.83 -16.01
C ASP A 463 -60.15 12.82 -17.19
N ASN A 464 -59.02 13.03 -17.87
CA ASN A 464 -58.93 13.87 -19.07
C ASN A 464 -59.66 13.30 -20.30
N ARG A 465 -60.14 12.05 -20.27
CA ARG A 465 -61.01 11.47 -21.31
C ARG A 465 -62.50 11.76 -21.09
N GLY A 466 -62.87 12.44 -19.99
CA GLY A 466 -64.23 12.85 -19.67
C GLY A 466 -64.77 14.01 -20.53
N HIS A 467 -65.99 14.48 -20.22
CA HIS A 467 -66.64 15.58 -20.95
C HIS A 467 -65.84 16.89 -20.85
N LEU A 468 -65.73 17.59 -21.98
CA LEU A 468 -65.07 18.89 -22.06
C LEU A 468 -65.86 19.93 -21.25
N ILE A 469 -65.19 20.55 -20.28
CA ILE A 469 -65.74 21.69 -19.54
C ILE A 469 -65.52 22.93 -20.43
N SER A 470 -66.60 23.61 -20.80
CA SER A 470 -66.56 24.78 -21.69
C SER A 470 -66.12 26.08 -21.01
N TYR A 471 -65.90 26.05 -19.69
CA TYR A 471 -65.36 27.16 -18.92
C TYR A 471 -63.90 26.91 -18.57
N ASN A 472 -63.02 27.80 -19.02
CA ASN A 472 -61.65 27.93 -18.54
C ASN A 472 -61.66 29.01 -17.44
N PRO A 473 -61.43 28.69 -16.15
CA PRO A 473 -61.41 29.68 -15.08
C PRO A 473 -60.23 30.65 -15.16
#